data_AF-A0A7Y3BZ86-F1
#
_entry.id   AF-A0A7Y3BZ86-F1
#
_cell.length_a   1.000
_cell.length_b   1.000
_cell.length_c   1.000
_cell.angle_alpha   90.00
_cell.angle_beta   90.00
_cell.angle_gamma   90.00
#
_symmetry.space_group_name_H-M   'P 1'
#
loop_
_entity.id
_entity.type
_entity.pdbx_description
1 polymer ?
#
loop_
_entity_poly.entity_id
_entity_poly.type
_entity_poly.pdbx_seq_one_letter_code
_entity_poly.pdbx_strand_id
1 'polypeptide(L)'
;MAVAEDLGVEHDTVLYMKEPPDRETLEHIVSILEDPVEDLVRKDSRFKKLDLNPDDYVDNPQAVVDLLLQQKALMQRPVVIRGDKAIIGRPKARIAEFLAG
;
A
#
# COMPACT_ATOMS: atom_id res chain seq x y z
N MET A 1 0.57 -1.94 15.59
CA MET A 1 0.03 -0.76 14.89
C MET A 1 0.11 0.41 15.85
N ALA A 2 1.34 0.87 16.17
CA ALA A 2 1.52 1.79 17.30
C ALA A 2 0.70 3.08 17.19
N VAL A 3 0.60 3.66 15.99
CA VAL A 3 -0.15 4.92 15.79
C VAL A 3 -1.66 4.75 15.98
N ALA A 4 -2.25 3.64 15.53
CA ALA A 4 -3.69 3.39 15.72
C ALA A 4 -4.02 3.00 17.17
N GLU A 5 -3.12 2.23 17.81
CA GLU A 5 -3.19 1.89 19.23
C GLU A 5 -3.11 3.15 20.11
N ASP A 6 -2.16 4.05 19.83
CA ASP A 6 -1.99 5.32 20.55
C ASP A 6 -3.21 6.26 20.42
N LEU A 7 -3.93 6.17 19.29
CA LEU A 7 -5.16 6.94 19.05
C LEU A 7 -6.43 6.25 19.58
N GLY A 8 -6.32 5.04 20.14
CA GLY A 8 -7.48 4.28 20.63
C GLY A 8 -8.46 3.86 19.54
N VAL A 9 -8.01 3.77 18.29
CA VAL A 9 -8.85 3.41 17.14
C VAL A 9 -8.87 1.89 16.99
N GLU A 10 -10.08 1.29 17.02
CA GLU A 10 -10.26 -0.11 16.66
C GLU A 10 -9.86 -0.32 15.20
N HIS A 11 -9.01 -1.32 14.95
CA HIS A 11 -8.48 -1.59 13.62
C HIS A 11 -8.13 -3.07 13.46
N ASP A 12 -8.23 -3.55 12.23
CA ASP A 12 -7.72 -4.85 11.83
C ASP A 12 -6.29 -4.72 11.31
N THR A 13 -5.39 -5.61 11.76
CA THR A 13 -4.01 -5.64 11.27
C THR A 13 -3.82 -6.84 10.34
N VAL A 14 -3.68 -6.58 9.04
CA VAL A 14 -3.33 -7.62 8.06
C VAL A 14 -1.82 -7.74 7.90
N LEU A 15 -1.28 -8.91 8.23
CA LEU A 15 0.13 -9.23 8.00
C LEU A 15 0.34 -9.68 6.55
N TYR A 16 0.34 -8.73 5.60
CA TYR A 16 0.37 -8.99 4.15
C TYR A 16 1.50 -9.93 3.65
N MET A 17 2.58 -10.08 4.41
CA MET A 17 3.63 -11.04 4.08
C MET A 17 3.20 -12.50 4.30
N LYS A 18 2.41 -12.73 5.37
CA LYS A 18 1.82 -14.02 5.72
C LYS A 18 0.55 -14.27 4.90
N GLU A 19 -0.31 -13.25 4.82
CA GLU A 19 -1.60 -13.28 4.14
C GLU A 19 -1.63 -12.18 3.08
N PRO A 20 -0.98 -12.40 1.92
CA PRO A 20 -0.95 -11.38 0.88
C PRO A 20 -2.35 -11.09 0.36
N PRO A 21 -2.66 -9.82 0.05
CA PRO A 21 -3.91 -9.47 -0.60
C PRO A 21 -3.99 -10.19 -1.94
N ASP A 22 -5.19 -10.65 -2.28
CA ASP A 22 -5.49 -11.17 -3.60
C ASP A 22 -5.68 -10.03 -4.61
N ARG A 23 -5.99 -10.40 -5.86
CA ARG A 23 -6.18 -9.44 -6.94
C ARG A 23 -7.31 -8.46 -6.62
N GLU A 24 -8.46 -8.97 -6.19
CA GLU A 24 -9.64 -8.17 -5.90
C GLU A 24 -9.34 -7.16 -4.79
N THR A 25 -8.64 -7.59 -3.74
CA THR A 25 -8.21 -6.71 -2.64
C THR A 25 -7.24 -5.62 -3.14
N LEU A 26 -6.27 -5.98 -4.00
CA LEU A 26 -5.32 -5.00 -4.55
C LEU A 26 -6.01 -4.00 -5.48
N GLU A 27 -6.90 -4.47 -6.36
CA GLU A 27 -7.71 -3.61 -7.23
C GLU A 27 -8.57 -2.66 -6.39
N HIS A 28 -9.19 -3.16 -5.32
CA HIS A 28 -9.94 -2.32 -4.39
C HIS A 28 -9.04 -1.26 -3.75
N ILE A 29 -7.89 -1.64 -3.17
CA ILE A 29 -6.94 -0.68 -2.57
C ILE A 29 -6.54 0.41 -3.56
N VAL A 30 -6.17 0.03 -4.79
CA VAL A 30 -5.75 0.97 -5.81
C VAL A 30 -6.89 1.90 -6.23
N SER A 31 -8.14 1.43 -6.23
CA SER A 31 -9.31 2.24 -6.57
C SER A 31 -9.66 3.33 -5.55
N ILE A 32 -9.29 3.12 -4.28
CA ILE A 32 -9.55 4.05 -3.17
C ILE A 32 -8.29 4.77 -2.68
N LEU A 33 -7.15 4.56 -3.34
CA LEU A 33 -5.87 5.15 -2.95
C LEU A 33 -5.85 6.65 -3.28
N GLU A 34 -5.56 7.49 -2.28
CA GLU A 34 -5.43 8.94 -2.48
C GLU A 34 -4.04 9.34 -3.02
N ASP A 35 -3.03 8.49 -2.77
CA ASP A 35 -1.67 8.67 -3.30
C ASP A 35 -1.55 8.09 -4.73
N PRO A 36 -0.56 8.52 -5.54
CA PRO A 36 -0.31 7.92 -6.85
C PRO A 36 -0.15 6.39 -6.76
N VAL A 37 -0.74 5.67 -7.72
CA VAL A 37 -0.83 4.21 -7.68
C VAL A 37 0.55 3.56 -7.73
N GLU A 38 1.50 4.16 -8.44
CA GLU A 38 2.89 3.74 -8.52
C GLU A 38 3.64 3.82 -7.18
N ASP A 39 3.20 4.67 -6.26
CA ASP A 39 3.82 4.81 -4.93
C ASP A 39 3.51 3.61 -4.03
N LEU A 40 2.50 2.82 -4.39
CA LEU A 40 2.21 1.53 -3.75
C LEU A 40 3.35 0.51 -3.98
N VAL A 41 4.22 0.75 -4.97
CA VAL A 41 5.40 -0.08 -5.26
C VAL A 41 6.64 0.51 -4.60
N ARG A 42 7.23 -0.24 -3.67
CA ARG A 42 8.44 0.12 -2.94
C ARG A 42 9.68 0.04 -3.85
N LYS A 43 10.29 1.20 -4.13
CA LYS A 43 11.51 1.36 -4.94
C LYS A 43 12.80 1.15 -4.12
N ASP A 44 12.98 -0.02 -3.51
CA ASP A 44 14.16 -0.34 -2.68
C ASP A 44 15.22 -1.19 -3.41
N SER A 45 16.16 -1.77 -2.67
CA SER A 45 17.19 -2.65 -3.25
C SER A 45 16.61 -3.90 -3.91
N ARG A 46 15.42 -4.36 -3.53
CA ARG A 46 14.73 -5.49 -4.17
C ARG A 46 14.18 -5.08 -5.52
N PHE A 47 13.60 -3.90 -5.63
CA PHE A 47 13.17 -3.34 -6.92
C PHE A 47 14.33 -3.30 -7.92
N LYS A 48 15.49 -2.77 -7.51
CA LYS A 48 16.70 -2.73 -8.35
C LYS A 48 17.23 -4.12 -8.73
N LYS A 49 17.18 -5.09 -7.81
CA LYS A 49 17.62 -6.47 -8.07
C LYS A 49 16.74 -7.21 -9.07
N LEU A 50 15.49 -6.82 -9.18
CA LEU A 50 14.53 -7.40 -10.14
C LEU A 50 14.60 -6.73 -11.51
N ASP A 51 15.49 -5.74 -11.69
CA ASP A 51 15.69 -4.98 -12.93
C ASP A 51 14.37 -4.40 -13.48
N LEU A 52 13.50 -3.96 -12.57
CA LEU A 52 12.20 -3.38 -12.92
C LEU A 52 12.39 -1.93 -13.38
N ASN A 53 11.68 -1.56 -14.45
CA ASN A 53 11.61 -0.19 -14.90
C ASN A 53 10.42 0.52 -14.24
N PRO A 54 10.63 1.63 -13.49
CA PRO A 54 9.55 2.40 -12.89
C PRO A 54 8.50 2.86 -13.89
N ASP A 55 8.90 3.19 -15.12
CA ASP A 55 8.02 3.76 -16.14
C ASP A 55 7.00 2.74 -16.69
N ASP A 56 7.20 1.44 -16.44
CA ASP A 56 6.30 0.38 -16.93
C ASP A 56 4.93 0.38 -16.22
N TYR A 57 4.81 1.05 -15.08
CA TYR A 57 3.60 1.02 -14.25
C TYR A 57 3.12 2.40 -13.75
N VAL A 58 3.73 3.50 -14.21
CA VAL A 58 3.27 4.87 -13.91
C VAL A 58 1.86 5.08 -14.48
N ASP A 59 0.98 5.69 -13.68
CA ASP A 59 -0.42 5.95 -14.04
C ASP A 59 -1.20 4.69 -14.51
N ASN A 60 -0.71 3.49 -14.17
CA ASN A 60 -1.27 2.22 -14.63
C ASN A 60 -1.65 1.31 -13.44
N PRO A 61 -2.87 1.47 -12.90
CA PRO A 61 -3.40 0.65 -11.82
C PRO A 61 -3.24 -0.85 -12.03
N GLN A 62 -3.51 -1.34 -13.24
CA GLN A 62 -3.47 -2.76 -13.57
C GLN A 62 -2.04 -3.30 -13.54
N ALA A 63 -1.08 -2.56 -14.10
CA ALA A 63 0.32 -2.93 -14.04
C ALA A 63 0.86 -2.96 -12.60
N VAL A 64 0.42 -2.02 -11.75
CA VAL A 64 0.75 -2.03 -10.30
C VAL A 64 0.20 -3.28 -9.62
N VAL A 65 -1.09 -3.61 -9.83
CA VAL A 65 -1.71 -4.81 -9.26
C VAL A 65 -0.98 -6.08 -9.70
N ASP A 66 -0.71 -6.22 -11.00
CA ASP A 66 -0.01 -7.39 -11.55
C ASP A 66 1.40 -7.54 -10.95
N LEU A 67 2.14 -6.44 -10.83
CA LEU A 67 3.46 -6.43 -10.22
C LEU A 67 3.40 -6.86 -8.74
N LEU A 68 2.43 -6.37 -7.97
CA LEU A 68 2.30 -6.67 -6.55
C LEU A 68 1.79 -8.10 -6.30
N LEU A 69 0.97 -8.67 -7.20
CA LEU A 69 0.60 -10.08 -7.17
C LEU A 69 1.81 -11.00 -7.38
N GLN A 70 2.67 -10.65 -8.34
CA GLN A 70 3.88 -11.42 -8.62
C GLN A 70 4.96 -11.22 -7.53
N GLN A 71 5.06 -10.01 -6.99
CA GLN A 71 6.11 -9.59 -6.08
C GLN A 71 5.52 -8.87 -4.85
N LYS A 72 4.72 -9.58 -4.05
CA LYS A 72 4.08 -9.04 -2.83
C LYS A 72 5.01 -8.23 -1.92
N ALA A 73 6.29 -8.57 -1.89
CA ALA A 73 7.26 -7.87 -1.05
C ALA A 73 7.65 -6.47 -1.50
N LEU A 74 7.31 -6.11 -2.74
CA LEU A 74 7.41 -4.75 -3.25
C LEU A 74 6.24 -3.89 -2.77
N MET A 75 5.17 -4.44 -2.20
CA MET A 75 4.09 -3.60 -1.68
C MET A 75 4.62 -2.68 -0.58
N GLN A 76 4.32 -1.39 -0.75
CA GLN A 76 4.67 -0.35 0.20
C GLN A 76 3.93 -0.55 1.51
N ARG A 77 4.55 -0.12 2.62
CA ARG A 77 3.98 -0.34 3.96
C ARG A 77 4.35 0.77 4.94
N PRO A 78 3.45 1.14 5.87
CA PRO A 78 2.07 0.63 5.99
C PRO A 78 1.15 1.24 4.92
N VAL A 79 0.14 0.47 4.51
CA VAL A 79 -1.05 0.97 3.80
C VAL A 79 -2.17 1.00 4.82
N VAL A 80 -2.90 2.11 4.89
CA VAL A 80 -3.98 2.31 5.86
C VAL A 80 -5.26 2.54 5.06
N ILE A 81 -6.30 1.80 5.39
CA ILE A 81 -7.62 1.87 4.75
C ILE A 81 -8.61 2.37 5.80
N ARG A 82 -9.45 3.33 5.44
CA ARG A 82 -10.52 3.86 6.29
C ARG A 82 -11.72 4.23 5.43
N GLY A 83 -12.82 3.48 5.57
CA GLY A 83 -14.00 3.66 4.74
C GLY A 83 -13.69 3.38 3.27
N ASP A 84 -13.95 4.37 2.41
CA ASP A 84 -13.74 4.36 0.97
C ASP A 84 -12.43 5.03 0.54
N LYS A 85 -11.45 5.12 1.45
CA LYS A 85 -10.16 5.77 1.23
C LYS A 85 -9.00 4.92 1.73
N ALA A 86 -7.87 5.01 1.03
CA ALA A 86 -6.61 4.45 1.45
C ALA A 86 -5.45 5.42 1.27
N ILE A 87 -4.45 5.30 2.14
CA ILE A 87 -3.19 6.04 2.04
C ILE A 87 -1.98 5.14 2.25
N ILE A 88 -0.85 5.59 1.72
CA ILE A 88 0.48 5.13 2.08
C ILE A 88 0.93 5.90 3.32
N GLY A 89 1.06 5.21 4.44
CA GLY A 89 1.39 5.79 5.75
C GLY A 89 2.88 6.17 5.91
N ARG A 90 3.49 6.76 4.88
CA ARG A 90 4.86 7.28 4.90
C ARG A 90 4.88 8.75 4.46
N PRO A 91 5.30 9.69 5.34
CA PRO A 91 5.75 9.49 6.72
C PRO A 91 4.64 9.01 7.66
N LYS A 92 5.01 8.35 8.77
CA LYS A 92 4.06 7.78 9.75
C LYS A 92 3.07 8.80 10.33
N ALA A 93 3.46 10.08 10.39
CA ALA A 93 2.59 11.17 10.86
C ALA A 93 1.28 11.26 10.06
N ARG A 94 1.30 10.94 8.76
CA ARG A 94 0.10 10.92 7.90
C ARG A 94 -0.97 9.96 8.39
N ILE A 95 -0.58 8.87 9.06
CA ILE A 95 -1.51 7.87 9.58
C ILE A 95 -2.41 8.49 10.63
N ALA A 96 -1.85 9.30 11.54
CA ALA A 96 -2.63 9.93 12.60
C ALA A 96 -3.63 10.95 12.04
N GLU A 97 -3.17 11.80 11.12
CA GLU A 97 -4.02 12.78 10.42
C GLU A 97 -5.14 12.08 9.64
N PHE A 98 -4.80 11.01 8.92
CA PHE A 98 -5.77 10.24 8.15
C PHE A 98 -6.77 9.49 9.03
N LEU A 99 -6.40 9.05 10.23
CA LEU A 99 -7.33 8.39 11.15
C LEU A 99 -8.21 9.37 11.93
N ALA A 100 -7.77 10.61 12.13
CA ALA A 100 -8.47 11.64 12.91
C ALA A 100 -9.57 12.40 12.14
N GLY A 101 -9.54 12.35 10.80
CA GLY A 101 -10.56 12.99 9.95
C GLY A 101 -11.86 12.20 9.84
#